data_AF-A0A1A8DE14-F1
#
_entry.id   AF-A0A1A8DE14-F1
#
_cell.length_a   1.000
_cell.length_b   1.000
_cell.length_c   1.000
_cell.angle_alpha   90.00
_cell.angle_beta   90.00
_cell.angle_gamma   90.00
#
_symmetry.space_group_name_H-M   'P 1'
#
loop_
_entity.id
_entity.type
_entity.pdbx_description
1 polymer ?
#
loop_
_entity_poly.entity_id
_entity_poly.type
_entity_poly.pdbx_seq_one_letter_code
_entity_poly.pdbx_strand_id
1 'polypeptide(L)'
;GKSVKDVDRFQTVLNSLLALEENKYCADCESKGPRWASWNLGIFVCIRCAGIHRNLGVHISKVKSVNLDQWTQEQVQCVQEMGNAKAKRLYEAFLPECFQRPETDQAAEIFIRDKYEKKKYMDKVIDIQMLRKEKSCDNIPKEPVVFEKMKLKKDVSPKMDSQ
;
A
#
# COMPACT_ATOMS: atom_id res chain seq x y z
N GLY A 1 0.59 -22.41 -10.48
CA GLY A 1 0.49 -21.85 -9.13
C GLY A 1 1.47 -20.68 -9.02
N LYS A 2 1.14 -19.63 -8.26
CA LYS A 2 2.08 -18.51 -8.04
C LYS A 2 3.37 -19.07 -7.44
N SER A 3 4.53 -18.72 -7.99
CA SER A 3 5.81 -19.32 -7.64
C SER A 3 6.19 -18.92 -6.21
N VAL A 4 6.76 -19.84 -5.42
CA VAL A 4 7.31 -19.55 -4.07
C VAL A 4 8.28 -18.37 -4.11
N LYS A 5 9.00 -18.20 -5.23
CA LYS A 5 9.92 -17.08 -5.48
C LYS A 5 9.24 -15.70 -5.49
N ASP A 6 7.98 -15.62 -5.88
CA ASP A 6 7.24 -14.35 -5.93
C ASP A 6 6.84 -13.88 -4.52
N VAL A 7 6.51 -14.83 -3.65
CA VAL A 7 6.12 -14.57 -2.25
C VAL A 7 7.29 -13.95 -1.48
N ASP A 8 8.47 -14.58 -1.57
CA ASP A 8 9.68 -14.09 -0.91
C ASP A 8 10.06 -12.69 -1.42
N ARG A 9 9.93 -12.45 -2.73
CA ARG A 9 10.22 -11.13 -3.31
C ARG A 9 9.28 -10.04 -2.79
N PHE A 10 7.97 -10.32 -2.71
CA PHE A 10 7.02 -9.35 -2.16
C PHE A 10 7.30 -9.04 -0.69
N GLN A 11 7.68 -10.05 0.09
CA GLN A 11 8.04 -9.85 1.49
C GLN A 11 9.28 -8.95 1.63
N THR A 12 10.31 -9.14 0.83
CA THR A 12 11.51 -8.28 0.84
C THR A 12 11.16 -6.83 0.51
N VAL A 13 10.31 -6.60 -0.51
CA VAL A 13 9.88 -5.23 -0.88
C VAL A 13 9.06 -4.59 0.25
N LEU A 14 8.10 -5.31 0.83
CA LEU A 14 7.29 -4.76 1.93
C LEU A 14 8.15 -4.44 3.16
N ASN A 15 9.14 -5.26 3.46
CA ASN A 15 10.08 -5.01 4.55
C ASN A 15 10.97 -3.78 4.28
N SER A 16 11.42 -3.58 3.04
CA SER A 16 12.19 -2.38 2.69
C SER A 16 11.33 -1.11 2.77
N LEU A 17 10.05 -1.19 2.41
CA LEU A 17 9.11 -0.08 2.60
C LEU A 17 8.90 0.25 4.08
N LEU A 18 8.78 -0.75 4.95
CA LEU A 18 8.66 -0.54 6.41
C LEU A 18 9.92 0.05 7.06
N ALA A 19 11.07 -0.01 6.38
CA ALA A 19 12.32 0.59 6.85
C ALA A 19 12.39 2.12 6.61
N LEU A 20 11.53 2.67 5.73
CA LEU A 20 11.43 4.10 5.48
C LEU A 20 10.90 4.84 6.72
N GLU A 21 11.42 6.03 6.98
CA GLU A 21 11.19 6.76 8.23
C GLU A 21 9.69 6.99 8.50
N GLU A 22 8.95 7.43 7.49
CA GLU A 22 7.52 7.71 7.59
C GLU A 22 6.68 6.45 7.75
N ASN A 23 7.19 5.30 7.30
CA ASN A 23 6.51 4.01 7.40
C ASN A 23 6.82 3.27 8.73
N LYS A 24 7.76 3.77 9.54
CA LYS A 24 8.03 3.23 10.89
C LYS A 24 6.90 3.49 11.88
N TYR A 25 5.96 4.35 11.54
CA TYR A 25 4.85 4.78 12.39
C TYR A 25 3.52 4.52 11.70
N CYS A 26 2.50 4.17 12.48
CA CYS A 26 1.14 3.99 11.97
C CYS A 26 0.63 5.30 11.36
N ALA A 27 0.06 5.23 10.16
CA ALA A 27 -0.44 6.39 9.43
C ALA A 27 -1.57 7.17 10.16
N ASP A 28 -2.22 6.57 11.16
CA ASP A 28 -3.39 7.18 11.82
C ASP A 28 -3.14 7.58 13.28
N CYS A 29 -2.44 6.73 14.04
CA CYS A 29 -2.20 6.97 15.47
C CYS A 29 -0.71 7.10 15.84
N GLU A 30 0.18 7.03 14.86
CA GLU A 30 1.64 7.16 15.05
C GLU A 30 2.25 6.14 16.02
N SER A 31 1.55 5.04 16.33
CA SER A 31 2.17 3.92 17.05
C SER A 31 3.31 3.32 16.21
N LYS A 32 4.45 3.01 16.84
CA LYS A 32 5.63 2.44 16.16
C LYS A 32 5.37 1.04 15.60
N GLY A 33 6.08 0.72 14.52
CA GLY A 33 6.16 -0.62 13.93
C GLY A 33 4.83 -1.13 13.36
N PRO A 34 4.18 -0.41 12.43
CA PRO A 34 3.00 -0.95 11.75
C PRO A 34 3.37 -2.25 11.02
N ARG A 35 2.44 -3.21 11.05
CA ARG A 35 2.57 -4.54 10.41
C ARG A 35 1.36 -4.93 9.58
N TRP A 36 0.49 -3.94 9.34
CA TRP A 36 -0.69 -4.05 8.49
C TRP A 36 -0.64 -2.90 7.49
N ALA A 37 -1.36 -3.06 6.38
CA ALA A 37 -1.46 -2.04 5.36
C ALA A 37 -2.87 -2.00 4.76
N SER A 38 -3.35 -0.80 4.47
CA SER A 38 -4.46 -0.63 3.54
C SER A 38 -3.88 -0.43 2.15
N TRP A 39 -3.92 -1.48 1.33
CA TRP A 39 -3.15 -1.49 0.08
C TRP A 39 -3.76 -0.59 -0.99
N ASN A 40 -5.08 -0.40 -0.99
CA ASN A 40 -5.73 0.49 -1.96
C ASN A 40 -5.51 1.97 -1.62
N LEU A 41 -5.39 2.30 -0.32
CA LEU A 41 -5.01 3.63 0.14
C LEU A 41 -3.50 3.86 0.07
N GLY A 42 -2.72 2.79 0.16
CA GLY A 42 -1.26 2.80 0.06
C GLY A 42 -0.56 3.19 1.37
N ILE A 43 -1.13 2.81 2.53
CA ILE A 43 -0.64 3.19 3.87
C ILE A 43 -0.31 1.97 4.73
N PHE A 44 0.63 2.14 5.65
CA PHE A 44 0.95 1.22 6.73
C PHE A 44 0.31 1.66 8.04
N VAL A 45 -0.37 0.72 8.70
CA VAL A 45 -1.13 0.93 9.94
C VAL A 45 -0.83 -0.15 10.97
N CYS A 46 -1.07 0.15 12.25
CA CYS A 46 -0.97 -0.85 13.31
C CYS A 46 -2.19 -1.79 13.30
N ILE A 47 -2.13 -2.88 14.07
CA ILE A 47 -3.22 -3.87 14.14
C ILE A 47 -4.55 -3.27 14.62
N ARG A 48 -4.49 -2.29 15.53
CA ARG A 48 -5.65 -1.58 16.07
C ARG A 48 -6.37 -0.78 14.98
N CYS A 49 -5.63 0.10 14.30
CA CYS A 49 -6.17 0.89 13.18
C CYS A 49 -6.58 0.00 12.00
N ALA A 50 -5.88 -1.10 11.74
CA ALA A 50 -6.30 -2.11 10.77
C ALA A 50 -7.68 -2.70 11.10
N GLY A 51 -8.03 -2.88 12.38
CA GLY A 51 -9.39 -3.27 12.80
C GLY A 51 -10.44 -2.23 12.39
N ILE A 52 -10.19 -0.97 12.70
CA ILE A 52 -11.08 0.15 12.34
C ILE A 52 -11.24 0.28 10.82
N HIS A 53 -10.14 0.16 10.07
CA HIS A 53 -10.17 0.21 8.60
C HIS A 53 -11.04 -0.88 7.98
N ARG A 54 -11.21 -2.05 8.63
CA ARG A 54 -12.14 -3.09 8.16
C ARG A 54 -13.59 -2.64 8.29
N ASN A 55 -13.92 -1.90 9.36
CA ASN A 55 -15.27 -1.38 9.64
C ASN A 55 -15.68 -0.23 8.70
N LEU A 56 -14.75 0.35 7.93
CA LEU A 56 -15.08 1.29 6.85
C LEU A 56 -15.68 0.58 5.62
N GLY A 57 -15.39 -0.71 5.45
CA GLY A 57 -15.81 -1.49 4.29
C GLY A 57 -14.84 -1.41 3.10
N VAL A 58 -14.90 -2.45 2.25
CA VAL A 58 -13.93 -2.71 1.16
C VAL A 58 -13.96 -1.69 0.02
N HIS A 59 -15.01 -0.87 -0.05
CA HIS A 59 -15.13 0.23 -1.00
C HIS A 59 -14.26 1.45 -0.61
N ILE A 60 -13.89 1.56 0.68
CA ILE A 60 -13.02 2.61 1.20
C ILE A 60 -11.61 2.06 1.46
N SER A 61 -11.51 0.95 2.21
CA SER A 61 -10.22 0.43 2.66
C SER A 61 -10.15 -1.09 2.55
N LYS A 62 -9.03 -1.58 2.01
CA LYS A 62 -8.73 -3.00 1.83
C LYS A 62 -7.46 -3.34 2.58
N VAL A 63 -7.62 -4.00 3.72
CA VAL A 63 -6.54 -4.25 4.68
C VAL A 63 -5.90 -5.62 4.47
N LYS A 64 -4.57 -5.69 4.59
CA LYS A 64 -3.78 -6.93 4.64
C LYS A 64 -2.70 -6.85 5.71
N SER A 65 -2.39 -7.97 6.32
CA SER A 65 -1.17 -8.17 7.11
C SER A 65 0.02 -8.15 6.18
N VAL A 66 1.10 -7.49 6.61
CA VAL A 66 2.34 -7.46 5.82
C VAL A 66 2.97 -8.85 5.74
N ASN A 67 2.88 -9.66 6.80
CA ASN A 67 3.58 -10.94 6.90
C ASN A 67 2.65 -12.18 6.86
N LEU A 68 1.36 -12.02 7.16
CA LEU A 68 0.43 -13.15 7.30
C LEU A 68 -0.46 -13.37 6.08
N ASP A 69 -0.61 -12.35 5.22
CA ASP A 69 -1.47 -12.43 4.03
C ASP A 69 -0.64 -12.60 2.76
N GLN A 70 -1.19 -13.30 1.78
CA GLN A 70 -0.58 -13.36 0.44
C GLN A 70 -0.78 -12.04 -0.30
N TRP A 71 0.26 -11.52 -0.94
CA TRP A 71 0.19 -10.30 -1.73
C TRP A 71 0.20 -10.59 -3.24
N THR A 72 -0.40 -9.69 -4.02
CA THR A 72 -0.18 -9.64 -5.47
C THR A 72 0.78 -8.50 -5.81
N GLN A 73 1.35 -8.57 -7.00
CA GLN A 73 2.25 -7.54 -7.50
C GLN A 73 1.61 -6.15 -7.47
N GLU A 74 0.36 -6.05 -7.94
CA GLU A 74 -0.37 -4.78 -8.02
C GLU A 74 -0.62 -4.19 -6.63
N GLN A 75 -0.84 -5.05 -5.63
CA GLN A 75 -1.06 -4.63 -4.25
C GLN A 75 0.23 -4.09 -3.62
N VAL A 76 1.36 -4.76 -3.83
CA VAL A 76 2.68 -4.29 -3.38
C VAL A 76 3.01 -2.95 -4.04
N GLN A 77 2.78 -2.85 -5.35
CA GLN A 77 3.01 -1.62 -6.11
C GLN A 77 2.17 -0.45 -5.60
N CYS A 78 0.89 -0.67 -5.26
CA CYS A 78 0.04 0.38 -4.71
C CYS A 78 0.59 0.97 -3.39
N VAL A 79 1.19 0.15 -2.53
CA VAL A 79 1.80 0.62 -1.27
C VAL A 79 3.16 1.27 -1.55
N GLN A 80 3.94 0.74 -2.49
CA GLN A 80 5.23 1.32 -2.90
C GLN A 80 5.09 2.72 -3.52
N GLU A 81 4.08 2.93 -4.36
CA GLU A 81 3.87 4.20 -5.07
C GLU A 81 3.34 5.32 -4.16
N MET A 82 2.75 4.95 -3.02
CA MET A 82 2.16 5.89 -2.07
C MET A 82 3.01 6.02 -0.80
N GLY A 83 2.99 5.02 0.08
CA GLY A 83 3.60 5.09 1.41
C GLY A 83 2.97 6.14 2.32
N ASN A 84 3.35 6.13 3.59
CA ASN A 84 2.79 7.04 4.59
C ASN A 84 3.17 8.50 4.32
N ALA A 85 4.35 8.76 3.74
CA ALA A 85 4.80 10.11 3.40
C ALA A 85 3.85 10.83 2.43
N LYS A 86 3.54 10.19 1.29
CA LYS A 86 2.63 10.79 0.30
C LYS A 86 1.19 10.75 0.79
N ALA A 87 0.78 9.70 1.49
CA ALA A 87 -0.54 9.63 2.08
C ALA A 87 -0.79 10.74 3.10
N LYS A 88 0.22 11.14 3.89
CA LYS A 88 0.14 12.30 4.79
C LYS A 88 -0.09 13.60 4.00
N ARG A 89 0.69 13.83 2.93
CA ARG A 89 0.50 14.98 2.03
C ARG A 89 -0.90 15.04 1.42
N LEU A 90 -1.52 13.89 1.15
CA LEU A 90 -2.84 13.82 0.53
C LEU A 90 -3.98 13.91 1.54
N TYR A 91 -4.02 12.98 2.50
CA TYR A 91 -5.16 12.78 3.40
C TYR A 91 -5.11 13.65 4.66
N GLU A 92 -3.97 14.27 4.96
CA GLU A 92 -3.78 15.15 6.11
C GLU A 92 -3.34 16.57 5.71
N ALA A 93 -3.52 16.95 4.44
CA ALA A 93 -3.10 18.25 3.90
C ALA A 93 -3.66 19.44 4.70
N PHE A 94 -4.91 19.32 5.16
CA PHE A 94 -5.61 20.33 5.95
C PHE A 94 -5.86 19.88 7.40
N LEU A 95 -5.03 18.98 7.91
CA LEU A 95 -5.10 18.60 9.31
C LEU A 95 -4.55 19.76 10.17
N PRO A 96 -5.29 20.23 11.20
CA PRO A 96 -4.82 21.34 12.04
C PRO A 96 -3.46 21.05 12.68
N GLU A 97 -2.57 22.04 12.74
CA GLU A 97 -1.22 21.88 13.33
C GLU A 97 -1.27 21.48 14.82
N CYS A 98 -2.31 21.90 15.54
CA CYS A 98 -2.52 21.55 16.95
C CYS A 98 -3.18 20.17 17.16
N PHE A 99 -3.47 19.43 16.08
CA PHE A 99 -4.14 18.13 16.17
C PHE A 99 -3.33 17.14 16.99
N GLN A 100 -3.98 16.54 17.99
CA GLN A 100 -3.40 15.47 18.79
C GLN A 100 -3.82 14.11 18.23
N ARG A 101 -2.84 13.20 18.07
CA ARG A 101 -3.13 11.85 17.58
C ARG A 101 -4.04 11.10 18.55
N PRO A 102 -4.98 10.28 18.04
CA PRO A 102 -5.93 9.58 18.89
C PRO A 102 -5.27 8.47 19.71
N GLU A 103 -5.50 8.50 21.02
CA GLU A 103 -4.99 7.48 21.95
C GLU A 103 -5.96 6.32 22.17
N THR A 104 -7.27 6.61 22.17
CA THR A 104 -8.35 5.63 22.40
C THR A 104 -8.94 5.09 21.10
N ASP A 105 -9.56 3.92 21.15
CA ASP A 105 -10.22 3.30 19.99
C ASP A 105 -11.35 4.19 19.43
N GLN A 106 -12.15 4.79 20.31
CA GLN A 106 -13.24 5.68 19.92
C GLN A 106 -12.73 6.92 19.19
N ALA A 107 -11.68 7.56 19.70
CA ALA A 107 -11.08 8.72 19.05
C ALA A 107 -10.42 8.34 17.72
N ALA A 108 -9.78 7.16 17.66
CA ALA A 108 -9.16 6.65 16.44
C ALA A 108 -10.21 6.35 15.36
N GLU A 109 -11.35 5.76 15.72
CA GLU A 109 -12.43 5.50 14.77
C GLU A 109 -12.98 6.80 14.18
N ILE A 110 -13.27 7.80 15.02
CA ILE A 110 -13.75 9.10 14.56
C ILE A 110 -12.74 9.72 13.59
N PHE A 111 -11.46 9.75 13.97
CA PHE A 111 -10.41 10.33 13.14
C PHE A 111 -10.27 9.62 11.79
N ILE A 112 -10.23 8.28 11.78
CA ILE A 112 -10.07 7.47 10.57
C ILE A 112 -11.27 7.65 9.63
N ARG A 113 -12.50 7.70 10.15
CA ARG A 113 -13.70 8.01 9.33
C ARG A 113 -13.64 9.43 8.75
N ASP A 114 -13.33 10.42 9.57
CA ASP A 114 -13.17 11.80 9.10
C ASP A 114 -12.10 11.90 8.01
N LYS A 115 -10.98 11.18 8.16
CA LYS A 115 -9.84 11.18 7.24
C LYS A 115 -10.14 10.52 5.89
N TYR A 116 -10.72 9.31 5.87
CA TYR A 116 -10.83 8.52 4.63
C TYR A 116 -12.25 8.42 4.06
N GLU A 117 -13.27 8.33 4.92
CA GLU A 117 -14.68 8.23 4.50
C GLU A 117 -15.22 9.62 4.14
N LYS A 118 -15.07 10.58 5.05
CA LYS A 118 -15.54 11.97 4.85
C LYS A 118 -14.54 12.83 4.08
N LYS A 119 -13.27 12.40 3.99
CA LYS A 119 -12.18 13.13 3.32
C LYS A 119 -12.02 14.56 3.82
N LYS A 120 -12.19 14.75 5.13
CA LYS A 120 -12.29 16.05 5.79
C LYS A 120 -11.00 16.89 5.67
N TYR A 121 -9.85 16.23 5.71
CA TYR A 121 -8.53 16.89 5.68
C TYR A 121 -7.80 16.68 4.35
N MET A 122 -8.47 16.09 3.36
CA MET A 122 -7.86 15.67 2.11
C MET A 122 -7.71 16.84 1.16
N ASP A 123 -6.54 16.98 0.52
CA ASP A 123 -6.38 17.87 -0.62
C ASP A 123 -7.04 17.25 -1.87
N LYS A 124 -8.10 17.90 -2.35
CA LYS A 124 -8.86 17.47 -3.53
C LYS A 124 -8.23 17.93 -4.84
N VAL A 125 -7.27 18.86 -4.79
CA VAL A 125 -6.53 19.35 -5.96
C VAL A 125 -5.44 18.35 -6.36
N ILE A 126 -4.90 17.59 -5.41
CA ILE A 126 -3.89 16.56 -5.70
C ILE A 126 -4.53 15.38 -6.44
N ASP A 127 -4.09 15.15 -7.68
CA ASP A 127 -4.42 13.94 -8.43
C ASP A 127 -3.65 12.74 -7.85
N ILE A 128 -4.40 11.74 -7.39
CA ILE A 128 -3.82 10.54 -6.75
C ILE A 128 -2.92 9.73 -7.69
N GLN A 129 -3.21 9.70 -8.98
CA GLN A 129 -2.42 8.96 -9.97
C GLN A 129 -1.11 9.70 -10.26
N MET A 130 -1.14 11.03 -10.30
CA MET A 130 0.08 11.84 -10.42
C MET A 130 0.94 11.70 -9.18
N LEU A 131 0.36 11.81 -7.98
CA LEU A 131 1.07 11.64 -6.71
C LEU A 131 1.78 10.28 -6.63
N ARG A 132 1.11 9.21 -7.06
CA ARG A 132 1.70 7.85 -7.10
C ARG A 132 2.92 7.75 -8.02
N LYS A 133 2.91 8.48 -9.13
CA LYS A 133 4.00 8.49 -10.13
C LYS A 133 5.17 9.41 -9.78
N GLU A 134 5.01 10.30 -8.79
CA GLU A 134 6.12 11.13 -8.31
C GLU A 134 7.31 10.24 -7.89
N LYS A 135 8.49 10.52 -8.46
CA LYS A 135 9.73 9.85 -8.06
C LYS A 135 10.08 10.26 -6.64
N SER A 136 10.25 9.30 -5.73
CA SER A 136 10.82 9.58 -4.41
C SER A 136 12.26 10.06 -4.56
N CYS A 137 12.68 11.01 -3.72
CA CYS A 137 14.09 11.42 -3.57
C CYS A 137 14.93 10.33 -2.90
N ASP A 138 14.30 9.36 -2.24
CA ASP A 138 14.99 8.24 -1.61
C ASP A 138 15.42 7.19 -2.64
N ASN A 139 16.71 6.85 -2.61
CA ASN A 139 17.35 5.77 -3.35
C ASN A 139 16.87 4.39 -2.86
N ILE A 140 15.57 4.13 -2.85
CA ILE A 140 15.08 2.76 -2.80
C ILE A 140 15.48 2.15 -4.14
N PRO A 141 16.28 1.07 -4.18
CA PRO A 141 16.54 0.37 -5.42
C PRO A 141 15.20 0.08 -6.06
N LYS A 142 14.93 0.74 -7.19
CA LYS A 142 14.01 0.21 -8.19
C LYS A 142 14.70 -1.02 -8.74
N GLU A 143 14.87 -2.07 -7.94
CA GLU A 143 14.90 -3.38 -8.56
C GLU A 143 13.57 -3.47 -9.24
N PRO A 144 13.57 -3.36 -10.57
CA PRO A 144 12.33 -3.24 -11.25
C PRO A 144 11.67 -4.60 -11.03
N VAL A 145 10.42 -4.56 -10.60
CA VAL A 145 9.53 -5.73 -10.55
C VAL A 145 9.29 -6.13 -12.02
N VAL A 146 10.35 -6.47 -12.76
CA VAL A 146 10.34 -6.86 -14.17
C VAL A 146 10.00 -8.32 -14.15
N PHE A 147 8.73 -8.59 -14.41
CA PHE A 147 8.37 -9.85 -15.00
C PHE A 147 8.66 -9.71 -16.48
N GLU A 148 9.74 -10.34 -16.91
CA GLU A 148 9.97 -10.58 -18.32
C GLU A 148 8.74 -11.27 -18.89
N LYS A 149 8.06 -10.63 -19.84
CA LYS A 149 6.92 -11.22 -20.54
C LYS A 149 7.42 -12.51 -21.18
N MET A 150 7.09 -13.67 -20.61
CA MET A 150 7.20 -14.93 -21.32
C MET A 150 6.29 -14.84 -22.55
N LYS A 151 6.91 -14.56 -23.71
CA LYS A 151 6.27 -14.79 -25.01
C LYS A 151 5.92 -16.27 -25.07
N LEU A 152 4.62 -16.60 -25.17
CA LEU A 152 4.22 -17.92 -25.61
C LEU A 152 4.90 -18.18 -26.97
N LYS A 153 5.81 -19.16 -27.01
CA LYS A 153 6.22 -19.75 -28.27
C LYS A 153 4.98 -20.43 -28.85
N LYS A 154 4.55 -20.00 -30.03
CA LYS A 154 3.59 -20.77 -30.83
C LYS A 154 4.32 -22.04 -31.25
N ASP A 155 3.86 -23.19 -30.75
CA ASP A 155 4.27 -24.47 -31.27
C ASP A 155 3.80 -24.57 -32.72
N VAL A 156 4.75 -24.67 -33.64
CA VAL A 156 4.51 -25.04 -35.02
C VAL A 156 4.48 -26.57 -35.04
N SER A 157 3.30 -27.15 -35.20
CA SER A 157 3.15 -28.59 -35.44
C SER A 157 3.83 -28.95 -36.78
N PRO A 158 4.64 -30.02 -36.85
CA PRO A 158 5.13 -30.53 -38.12
C PRO A 158 3.98 -31.17 -38.90
N LYS A 159 3.86 -30.81 -40.18
CA LYS A 159 3.04 -31.57 -41.14
C LYS A 159 3.65 -32.96 -41.32
N MET A 160 2.84 -34.00 -41.13
CA MET A 160 3.15 -35.32 -41.67
C MET A 160 2.78 -35.31 -43.15
N ASP A 161 3.79 -35.41 -44.01
CA ASP A 161 3.60 -35.86 -45.38
C ASP A 161 3.43 -37.39 -45.35
N SER A 162 2.27 -37.86 -45.81
CA SER A 162 2.05 -39.27 -46.15
C SER A 162 1.98 -39.37 -47.67
N GLN A 163 2.91 -40.14 -48.23
CA GLN A 163 2.81 -40.76 -49.55
C GLN A 163 1.60 -41.70 -49.63
#